data_AF-A0A969EJK1-F1
#
_entry.id   AF-A0A969EJK1-F1
#
_cell.length_a   1.000
_cell.length_b   1.000
_cell.length_c   1.000
_cell.angle_alpha   90.00
_cell.angle_beta   90.00
_cell.angle_gamma   90.00
#
_symmetry.space_group_name_H-M   'P 1'
#
loop_
_entity.id
_entity.type
_entity.pdbx_description
1 polymer ?
#
loop_
_entity_poly.entity_id
_entity_poly.type
_entity_poly.pdbx_seq_one_letter_code
_entity_poly.pdbx_strand_id
1 'polypeptide(L)'
;MRNVLTLLFCVYLFYSCKEVSYPIPQPSGIKVASQIPKNLRGQYLHIDSGVVQTEDTLVIENQGYHFLSNKSKEEEDWLDRALLGDSLVLKTHKGYYFFNFQVEDQWTLRVVKQNKDGSIQVLSIQLDGNEEEVIEKLSKQLPVSRVEVKGDTFYQINPTPSQLINLIDQGFFTGEVFKKIK
;
A
#
# COMPACT_ATOMS: atom_id res chain seq x y z
N MET A 1 -33.10 -15.01 -43.65
CA MET A 1 -31.67 -15.38 -43.73
C MET A 1 -30.83 -14.12 -43.64
N ARG A 2 -29.63 -14.27 -43.07
CA ARG A 2 -28.53 -13.30 -43.00
C ARG A 2 -28.62 -12.44 -41.72
N ASN A 3 -27.99 -12.90 -40.63
CA ASN A 3 -26.54 -12.75 -40.35
C ASN A 3 -26.22 -11.26 -40.23
N VAL A 4 -25.50 -10.73 -39.24
CA VAL A 4 -24.55 -11.25 -38.26
C VAL A 4 -23.94 -9.98 -37.64
N LEU A 5 -23.49 -10.03 -36.37
CA LEU A 5 -22.57 -9.06 -35.73
C LEU A 5 -23.11 -7.62 -35.63
N THR A 6 -23.29 -7.02 -34.46
CA THR A 6 -22.21 -6.66 -33.52
C THR A 6 -22.94 -6.21 -32.25
N LEU A 7 -23.22 -7.04 -31.24
CA LEU A 7 -22.26 -7.54 -30.26
C LEU A 7 -20.98 -6.70 -30.15
N LEU A 8 -21.11 -5.39 -29.92
CA LEU A 8 -20.14 -4.65 -29.13
C LEU A 8 -20.44 -5.06 -27.67
N PHE A 9 -19.83 -6.02 -26.97
CA PHE A 9 -18.56 -6.75 -27.06
C PHE A 9 -17.37 -5.95 -27.57
N CYS A 10 -17.23 -4.73 -27.06
CA CYS A 10 -15.90 -4.18 -26.81
C CYS A 10 -15.86 -3.78 -25.35
N VAL A 11 -15.67 -4.81 -24.51
CA VAL A 11 -14.69 -4.80 -23.42
C VAL A 11 -14.72 -3.49 -22.63
N TYR A 12 -15.62 -3.41 -21.65
CA TYR A 12 -15.24 -2.78 -20.40
C TYR A 12 -13.99 -3.52 -19.93
N LEU A 13 -12.82 -2.96 -20.23
CA LEU A 13 -11.60 -3.26 -19.52
C LEU A 13 -11.84 -2.74 -18.10
N PHE A 14 -12.61 -3.50 -17.31
CA PHE A 14 -12.55 -3.36 -15.87
C PHE A 14 -11.14 -3.82 -15.50
N TYR A 15 -10.21 -2.87 -15.51
CA TYR A 15 -8.97 -2.99 -14.76
C TYR A 15 -9.40 -3.09 -13.30
N SER A 16 -9.72 -4.31 -12.87
CA SER A 16 -9.96 -4.62 -11.47
C SER A 16 -8.65 -4.40 -10.76
N CYS A 17 -8.60 -3.47 -9.80
CA CYS A 17 -7.45 -3.35 -8.94
C CYS A 17 -7.36 -4.64 -8.10
N LYS A 18 -6.13 -5.15 -7.95
CA LYS A 18 -5.87 -6.36 -7.20
C LYS A 18 -4.92 -6.04 -6.07
N GLU A 19 -5.37 -6.22 -4.84
CA GLU A 19 -4.55 -5.88 -3.68
C GLU A 19 -4.74 -6.88 -2.54
N VAL A 20 -3.68 -7.06 -1.74
CA VAL A 20 -3.78 -7.80 -0.48
C VAL A 20 -4.44 -6.91 0.57
N SER A 21 -5.52 -7.39 1.18
CA SER A 21 -6.25 -6.67 2.21
C SER A 21 -6.25 -7.37 3.57
N TYR A 22 -6.77 -6.66 4.56
CA TYR A 22 -6.85 -7.09 5.95
C TYR A 22 -8.23 -6.75 6.51
N PRO A 23 -8.78 -7.57 7.42
CA PRO A 23 -10.08 -7.30 8.01
C PRO A 23 -10.04 -6.13 9.02
N ILE A 24 -8.88 -5.87 9.61
CA ILE A 24 -8.64 -4.81 10.59
C ILE A 24 -7.25 -4.19 10.38
N PRO A 25 -6.98 -2.97 10.90
CA PRO A 25 -5.66 -2.36 10.85
C PRO A 25 -4.59 -3.24 11.50
N GLN A 26 -3.49 -3.43 10.78
CA GLN A 26 -2.34 -4.24 11.16
C GLN A 26 -1.17 -3.42 11.74
N PRO A 27 -0.38 -3.99 12.67
CA PRO A 27 -0.59 -5.31 13.26
C PRO A 27 -1.78 -5.30 14.23
N SER A 28 -2.51 -6.40 14.29
CA SER A 28 -3.64 -6.58 15.20
C SER A 28 -3.21 -6.45 16.68
N GLY A 29 -4.06 -5.85 17.50
CA GLY A 29 -3.78 -5.64 18.94
C GLY A 29 -2.70 -4.59 19.29
N ILE A 30 -2.02 -4.00 18.30
CA ILE A 30 -1.04 -2.93 18.53
C ILE A 30 -1.74 -1.57 18.59
N LYS A 31 -1.35 -0.74 19.57
CA LYS A 31 -1.90 0.60 19.80
C LYS A 31 -1.65 1.53 18.60
N VAL A 32 -2.67 2.30 18.25
CA VAL A 32 -2.61 3.34 17.21
C VAL A 32 -1.81 4.54 17.71
N ALA A 33 -0.95 5.08 16.84
CA ALA A 33 -0.19 6.29 17.10
C ALA A 33 -1.06 7.53 16.86
N SER A 34 -0.99 8.51 17.76
CA SER A 34 -1.71 9.79 17.65
C SER A 34 -1.01 10.83 16.77
N GLN A 35 0.23 10.54 16.35
CA GLN A 35 1.03 11.39 15.48
C GLN A 35 2.11 10.54 14.80
N ILE A 36 2.52 10.95 13.61
CA ILE A 36 3.65 10.35 12.92
C ILE A 36 4.94 10.69 13.68
N PRO A 37 5.81 9.73 14.01
CA PRO A 37 7.07 9.94 14.73
C PRO A 37 7.98 10.99 14.11
N LYS A 38 8.63 11.82 14.94
CA LYS A 38 9.46 12.96 14.48
C LYS A 38 10.56 12.54 13.50
N ASN A 39 11.15 11.36 13.68
CA ASN A 39 12.21 10.85 12.82
C ASN A 39 11.73 10.53 11.39
N LEU A 40 10.46 10.16 11.21
CA LEU A 40 9.84 9.95 9.91
C LEU A 40 9.38 11.24 9.22
N ARG A 41 9.23 12.34 9.95
CA ARG A 41 8.80 13.61 9.36
C ARG A 41 9.90 14.19 8.47
N GLY A 42 9.51 14.81 7.36
CA GLY A 42 10.44 15.38 6.41
C GLY A 42 9.94 15.32 4.98
N GLN A 43 10.84 15.67 4.06
CA GLN A 43 10.59 15.58 2.63
C GLN A 43 11.48 14.48 2.04
N TYR A 44 10.91 13.69 1.13
CA TYR A 44 11.59 12.56 0.52
C TYR A 44 11.40 12.55 -0.99
N LEU A 45 12.45 12.22 -1.72
CA LEU A 45 12.41 12.03 -3.18
C LEU A 45 12.33 10.55 -3.52
N HIS A 46 11.41 10.23 -4.42
CA HIS A 46 11.32 8.90 -5.00
C HIS A 46 12.56 8.60 -5.86
N ILE A 47 13.09 7.38 -5.73
CA ILE A 47 14.21 6.89 -6.54
C ILE A 47 13.73 5.68 -7.33
N ASP A 48 13.58 5.88 -8.62
CA ASP A 48 13.36 4.79 -9.56
C ASP A 48 14.66 4.55 -10.33
N SER A 49 15.14 3.30 -10.33
CA SER A 49 16.26 2.85 -11.16
C SER A 49 17.55 3.68 -11.00
N GLY A 50 17.75 4.28 -9.82
CA GLY A 50 18.90 5.14 -9.50
C GLY A 50 18.77 6.60 -9.98
N VAL A 51 17.68 6.96 -10.64
CA VAL A 51 17.35 8.32 -11.07
C VAL A 51 16.41 8.95 -10.03
N VAL A 52 16.73 10.17 -9.63
CA VAL A 52 15.88 10.96 -8.72
C VAL A 52 14.73 11.54 -9.53
N GLN A 53 13.50 11.10 -9.26
CA GLN A 53 12.31 11.71 -9.84
C GLN A 53 11.89 12.87 -8.95
N THR A 54 12.12 14.11 -9.42
CA THR A 54 11.84 15.33 -8.65
C THR A 54 10.35 15.69 -8.60
N GLU A 55 9.53 15.08 -9.46
CA GLU A 55 8.10 15.37 -9.58
C GLU A 55 7.23 14.65 -8.53
N ASP A 56 7.80 13.68 -7.79
CA ASP A 56 7.11 12.90 -6.76
C ASP A 56 7.78 13.08 -5.39
N THR A 57 7.76 14.31 -4.86
CA THR A 57 8.28 14.57 -3.50
C THR A 57 7.24 14.19 -2.45
N LEU A 58 7.50 13.15 -1.67
CA LEU A 58 6.70 12.77 -0.51
C LEU A 58 7.01 13.67 0.69
N VAL A 59 5.99 14.31 1.25
CA VAL A 59 6.08 15.12 2.46
C VAL A 59 5.35 14.40 3.59
N ILE A 60 6.05 14.12 4.68
CA ILE A 60 5.50 13.49 5.89
C ILE A 60 5.50 14.51 7.02
N GLU A 61 4.30 14.79 7.54
CA GLU A 61 4.06 15.75 8.61
C GLU A 61 3.64 15.07 9.91
N ASN A 62 3.26 15.84 10.94
CA ASN A 62 2.88 15.27 12.23
C ASN A 62 1.59 14.44 12.20
N GLN A 63 0.65 14.78 11.30
CA GLN A 63 -0.70 14.21 11.24
C GLN A 63 -0.98 13.48 9.92
N GLY A 64 -0.03 13.36 9.01
CA GLY A 64 -0.31 12.78 7.70
C GLY A 64 0.83 12.92 6.72
N TYR A 65 0.55 12.64 5.47
CA TYR A 65 1.48 12.82 4.38
C TYR A 65 0.77 13.35 3.13
N HIS A 66 1.54 13.89 2.20
CA HIS A 66 1.09 14.23 0.85
C HIS A 66 2.26 14.21 -0.14
N PHE A 67 1.98 14.04 -1.42
CA PHE A 67 2.95 14.25 -2.49
C PHE A 67 2.88 15.69 -3.01
N LEU A 68 4.02 16.32 -3.26
CA LEU A 68 4.11 17.60 -3.97
C LEU A 68 3.96 17.33 -5.47
N SER A 69 2.74 17.06 -5.89
CA SER A 69 2.40 16.83 -7.29
C SER A 69 2.01 18.16 -7.97
N ASN A 70 2.37 18.31 -9.25
CA ASN A 70 1.85 19.37 -10.12
C ASN A 70 0.50 19.01 -10.75
N LYS A 71 -0.05 17.82 -10.44
CA LYS A 71 -1.35 17.37 -10.94
C LYS A 71 -2.48 18.27 -10.43
N SER A 72 -3.53 18.37 -11.22
CA SER A 72 -4.74 19.07 -10.79
C SER A 72 -5.43 18.28 -9.66
N LYS A 73 -6.24 18.96 -8.84
CA LYS A 73 -7.01 18.29 -7.76
C LYS A 73 -7.93 17.16 -8.25
N GLU A 74 -8.29 17.17 -9.52
CA GLU A 74 -9.16 16.18 -10.16
C GLU A 74 -8.39 14.90 -10.55
N GLU A 75 -7.06 14.96 -10.55
CA GLU A 75 -6.14 13.87 -10.88
C GLU A 75 -5.40 13.33 -9.63
N GLU A 76 -5.73 13.86 -8.43
CA GLU A 76 -5.19 13.37 -7.15
C GLU A 76 -5.74 11.97 -6.85
N ASP A 77 -4.85 10.99 -6.70
CA ASP A 77 -5.17 9.64 -6.23
C ASP A 77 -5.50 9.69 -4.73
N TRP A 78 -6.31 8.74 -4.22
CA TRP A 78 -6.57 8.60 -2.79
C TRP A 78 -5.27 8.34 -1.99
N LEU A 79 -4.23 7.86 -2.66
CA LEU A 79 -2.87 7.71 -2.11
C LEU A 79 -2.06 9.01 -2.07
N ASP A 80 -2.45 10.06 -2.79
CA ASP A 80 -1.64 11.29 -2.93
C ASP A 80 -1.60 12.11 -1.64
N ARG A 81 -2.59 11.95 -0.76
CA ARG A 81 -2.62 12.56 0.57
C ARG A 81 -3.47 11.78 1.55
N ALA A 82 -3.02 11.71 2.80
CA ALA A 82 -3.83 11.16 3.87
C ALA A 82 -3.49 11.78 5.23
N LEU A 83 -4.52 11.93 6.08
CA LEU A 83 -4.39 12.38 7.47
C LEU A 83 -4.76 11.23 8.41
N LEU A 84 -4.03 11.10 9.52
CA LEU A 84 -4.34 10.16 10.59
C LEU A 84 -5.78 10.36 11.07
N GLY A 85 -6.51 9.26 11.20
CA GLY A 85 -7.93 9.28 11.54
C GLY A 85 -8.57 7.94 11.22
N ASP A 86 -9.83 7.98 10.84
CA ASP A 86 -10.63 6.78 10.60
C ASP A 86 -10.17 6.03 9.34
N SER A 87 -9.66 6.71 8.32
CA SER A 87 -9.21 6.11 7.06
C SER A 87 -7.71 5.88 6.95
N LEU A 88 -6.91 6.44 7.86
CA LEU A 88 -5.46 6.24 7.95
C LEU A 88 -5.03 5.97 9.39
N VAL A 89 -4.57 4.75 9.63
CA VAL A 89 -4.14 4.31 10.96
C VAL A 89 -2.66 3.96 10.94
N LEU A 90 -1.88 4.68 11.74
CA LEU A 90 -0.46 4.38 11.96
C LEU A 90 -0.26 3.51 13.21
N LYS A 91 0.50 2.43 13.05
CA LYS A 91 0.99 1.59 14.16
C LYS A 91 2.50 1.42 14.08
N THR A 92 3.15 1.13 15.20
CA THR A 92 4.60 0.90 15.25
C THR A 92 4.90 -0.41 15.96
N HIS A 93 5.68 -1.27 15.32
CA HIS A 93 6.03 -2.58 15.87
C HIS A 93 7.38 -3.05 15.33
N LYS A 94 8.27 -3.53 16.22
CA LYS A 94 9.56 -4.14 15.85
C LYS A 94 10.42 -3.34 14.86
N GLY A 95 10.42 -2.00 14.99
CA GLY A 95 11.21 -1.11 14.14
C GLY A 95 10.57 -0.74 12.79
N TYR A 96 9.34 -1.20 12.54
CA TYR A 96 8.55 -0.88 11.36
C TYR A 96 7.38 0.05 11.72
N TYR A 97 6.98 0.85 10.74
CA TYR A 97 5.82 1.73 10.78
C TYR A 97 4.76 1.19 9.82
N PHE A 98 3.59 0.89 10.33
CA PHE A 98 2.51 0.24 9.58
C PHE A 98 1.43 1.29 9.30
N PHE A 99 1.38 1.77 8.06
CA PHE A 99 0.36 2.67 7.57
C PHE A 99 -0.78 1.85 6.99
N ASN A 100 -1.92 1.89 7.67
CA ASN A 100 -3.13 1.17 7.28
C ASN A 100 -4.09 2.14 6.64
N PHE A 101 -4.54 1.80 5.44
CA PHE A 101 -5.45 2.64 4.66
C PHE A 101 -6.78 1.94 4.52
N GLN A 102 -7.87 2.68 4.64
CA GLN A 102 -9.20 2.17 4.33
C GLN A 102 -9.55 2.50 2.87
N VAL A 103 -9.70 1.46 2.05
CA VAL A 103 -10.02 1.53 0.61
C VAL A 103 -11.21 0.63 0.36
N GLU A 104 -12.33 1.18 -0.11
CA GLU A 104 -13.53 0.40 -0.46
C GLU A 104 -13.92 -0.65 0.61
N ASP A 105 -14.01 -0.20 1.87
CA ASP A 105 -14.31 -1.01 3.06
C ASP A 105 -13.29 -2.12 3.39
N GLN A 106 -12.13 -2.12 2.73
CA GLN A 106 -11.01 -3.01 3.00
C GLN A 106 -9.85 -2.23 3.63
N TRP A 107 -9.13 -2.87 4.55
CA TRP A 107 -7.86 -2.30 5.02
C TRP A 107 -6.73 -2.78 4.13
N THR A 108 -5.93 -1.85 3.62
CA THR A 108 -4.69 -2.14 2.91
C THR A 108 -3.50 -1.65 3.73
N LEU A 109 -2.30 -2.13 3.43
CA LEU A 109 -1.12 -1.92 4.27
C LEU A 109 0.06 -1.44 3.44
N ARG A 110 0.72 -0.38 3.93
CA ARG A 110 2.09 -0.02 3.57
C ARG A 110 2.97 -0.14 4.82
N VAL A 111 4.08 -0.85 4.69
CA VAL A 111 5.08 -1.03 5.74
C VAL A 111 6.25 -0.10 5.44
N VAL A 112 6.52 0.83 6.34
CA VAL A 112 7.61 1.77 6.22
C VAL A 112 8.75 1.37 7.16
N LYS A 113 9.95 1.28 6.63
CA LYS A 113 11.19 1.07 7.38
C LYS A 113 12.13 2.24 7.15
N GLN A 114 12.61 2.87 8.23
CA GLN A 114 13.62 3.91 8.12
C GLN A 114 15.03 3.32 8.19
N ASN A 115 15.88 3.72 7.24
CA ASN A 115 17.29 3.42 7.20
C ASN A 115 18.09 4.39 8.07
N LYS A 116 19.34 4.03 8.39
CA LYS A 116 20.21 4.84 9.26
C LYS A 116 20.55 6.21 8.67
N ASP A 117 20.56 6.33 7.35
CA ASP A 117 20.78 7.59 6.63
C ASP A 117 19.54 8.49 6.56
N GLY A 118 18.42 8.05 7.17
CA GLY A 118 17.16 8.76 7.17
C GLY A 118 16.27 8.46 5.98
N SER A 119 16.75 7.77 4.93
CA SER A 119 15.91 7.28 3.85
C SER A 119 14.87 6.29 4.35
N ILE A 120 13.77 6.15 3.63
CA ILE A 120 12.70 5.20 3.98
C ILE A 120 12.47 4.21 2.84
N GLN A 121 12.15 2.98 3.21
CA GLN A 121 11.59 1.97 2.33
C GLN A 121 10.09 1.94 2.56
N VAL A 122 9.30 2.01 1.49
CA VAL A 122 7.84 1.84 1.53
C VAL A 122 7.52 0.53 0.85
N LEU A 123 6.99 -0.43 1.63
CA LEU A 123 6.82 -1.81 1.21
C LEU A 123 5.34 -2.22 1.21
N SER A 124 4.95 -3.05 0.27
CA SER A 124 3.65 -3.72 0.19
C SER A 124 3.82 -5.12 -0.37
N ILE A 125 2.76 -5.93 -0.35
CA ILE A 125 2.73 -7.16 -1.14
C ILE A 125 2.22 -6.77 -2.53
N GLN A 126 3.11 -6.84 -3.52
CA GLN A 126 2.81 -6.51 -4.91
C GLN A 126 2.17 -7.72 -5.61
N LEU A 127 1.07 -7.50 -6.33
CA LEU A 127 0.38 -8.54 -7.12
C LEU A 127 0.51 -8.33 -8.64
N ASP A 128 1.06 -7.19 -9.07
CA ASP A 128 1.13 -6.82 -10.48
C ASP A 128 2.03 -7.77 -11.28
N GLY A 129 1.42 -8.49 -12.23
CA GLY A 129 2.11 -9.41 -13.12
C GLY A 129 2.51 -10.76 -12.51
N ASN A 130 2.23 -11.01 -11.22
CA ASN A 130 2.64 -12.24 -10.51
C ASN A 130 1.64 -12.73 -9.45
N GLU A 131 0.40 -12.23 -9.47
CA GLU A 131 -0.68 -12.56 -8.54
C GLU A 131 -0.77 -14.05 -8.17
N GLU A 132 -0.93 -14.95 -9.14
CA GLU A 132 -1.14 -16.38 -8.88
C GLU A 132 0.01 -16.98 -8.04
N GLU A 133 1.26 -16.65 -8.40
CA GLU A 133 2.44 -17.11 -7.69
C GLU A 133 2.51 -16.55 -6.26
N VAL A 134 2.22 -15.25 -6.10
CA VAL A 134 2.24 -14.60 -4.79
C VAL A 134 1.16 -15.16 -3.87
N ILE A 135 -0.06 -15.33 -4.38
CA ILE A 135 -1.19 -15.89 -3.63
C ILE A 135 -0.93 -17.36 -3.28
N GLU A 136 -0.37 -18.16 -4.20
CA GLU A 136 0.03 -19.54 -3.89
C GLU A 136 1.04 -19.58 -2.75
N LYS A 137 2.08 -18.74 -2.79
CA LYS A 137 3.09 -18.64 -1.72
C LYS A 137 2.48 -18.18 -0.39
N LEU A 138 1.59 -17.19 -0.40
CA LEU A 138 0.90 -16.70 0.80
C LEU A 138 0.00 -17.78 1.40
N SER A 139 -0.73 -18.52 0.57
CA SER A 139 -1.65 -19.58 1.00
C SER A 139 -0.95 -20.72 1.76
N LYS A 140 0.36 -20.93 1.50
CA LYS A 140 1.21 -21.88 2.23
C LYS A 140 1.60 -21.39 3.63
N GLN A 141 1.51 -20.08 3.88
CA GLN A 141 1.88 -19.46 5.16
C GLN A 141 0.65 -19.23 6.07
N LEU A 142 -0.48 -18.83 5.49
CA LEU A 142 -1.73 -18.55 6.22
C LEU A 142 -2.96 -18.61 5.29
N PRO A 143 -4.19 -18.72 5.84
CA PRO A 143 -5.40 -18.66 5.05
C PRO A 143 -5.52 -17.35 4.26
N VAL A 144 -5.88 -17.47 2.98
CA VAL A 144 -6.17 -16.36 2.08
C VAL A 144 -7.61 -16.50 1.61
N SER A 145 -8.39 -15.44 1.67
CA SER A 145 -9.76 -15.38 1.16
C SER A 145 -9.87 -14.36 0.03
N ARG A 146 -10.65 -14.66 -1.00
CA ARG A 146 -10.93 -13.71 -2.08
C ARG A 146 -12.21 -12.94 -1.77
N VAL A 147 -12.15 -11.62 -1.87
CA VAL A 147 -13.28 -10.71 -1.66
C VAL A 147 -13.39 -9.79 -2.88
N GLU A 148 -14.58 -9.65 -3.45
CA GLU A 148 -14.82 -8.70 -4.54
C GLU A 148 -15.63 -7.51 -4.01
N VAL A 149 -15.12 -6.30 -4.18
CA VAL A 149 -15.78 -5.06 -3.75
C VAL A 149 -15.75 -4.05 -4.89
N LYS A 150 -16.94 -3.60 -5.33
CA LYS A 150 -17.11 -2.60 -6.41
C LYS A 150 -16.32 -2.86 -7.70
N GLY A 151 -16.01 -4.13 -7.99
CA GLY A 151 -15.24 -4.53 -9.17
C GLY A 151 -13.75 -4.75 -8.91
N ASP A 152 -13.25 -4.42 -7.72
CA ASP A 152 -11.89 -4.73 -7.28
C ASP A 152 -11.81 -6.10 -6.61
N THR A 153 -10.68 -6.78 -6.79
CA THR A 153 -10.40 -8.07 -6.16
C THR A 153 -9.42 -7.89 -5.01
N PHE A 154 -9.84 -8.23 -3.81
CA PHE A 154 -9.00 -8.23 -2.63
C PHE A 154 -8.67 -9.66 -2.20
N TYR A 155 -7.39 -9.89 -1.93
CA TYR A 155 -6.90 -11.11 -1.31
C TYR A 155 -6.70 -10.87 0.18
N GLN A 156 -7.76 -11.14 0.94
CA GLN A 156 -7.80 -10.84 2.36
C GLN A 156 -7.01 -11.87 3.16
N ILE A 157 -6.09 -11.38 3.99
CA ILE A 157 -5.32 -12.15 4.96
C ILE A 157 -5.47 -11.58 6.37
N ASN A 158 -5.30 -12.42 7.39
CA ASN A 158 -5.41 -12.00 8.78
C ASN A 158 -4.24 -12.53 9.63
N PRO A 159 -3.01 -12.01 9.42
CA PRO A 159 -1.85 -12.46 10.17
C PRO A 159 -1.89 -11.97 11.63
N THR A 160 -1.36 -12.78 12.53
CA THR A 160 -0.91 -12.30 13.85
C THR A 160 0.28 -11.34 13.69
N PRO A 161 0.60 -10.48 14.67
CA PRO A 161 1.77 -9.61 14.59
C PRO A 161 3.08 -10.35 14.28
N SER A 162 3.27 -11.53 14.87
CA SER A 162 4.45 -12.36 14.59
C SER A 162 4.47 -12.91 13.17
N GLN A 163 3.33 -13.36 12.65
CA GLN A 163 3.23 -13.81 11.25
C GLN A 163 3.49 -12.67 10.27
N LEU A 164 2.97 -11.47 10.55
CA LEU A 164 3.19 -10.31 9.70
C LEU A 164 4.68 -9.94 9.60
N ILE A 165 5.39 -9.97 10.74
CA ILE A 165 6.85 -9.78 10.75
C ILE A 165 7.55 -10.88 9.96
N ASN A 166 7.16 -12.14 10.13
CA ASN A 166 7.74 -13.24 9.34
C ASN A 166 7.53 -13.06 7.83
N LEU A 167 6.37 -12.58 7.38
CA LEU A 167 6.12 -12.29 5.97
C LEU A 167 7.06 -11.19 5.44
N ILE A 168 7.31 -10.15 6.23
CA ILE A 168 8.28 -9.10 5.89
C ILE A 168 9.68 -9.69 5.78
N ASP A 169 10.12 -10.47 6.77
CA ASP A 169 11.46 -11.05 6.83
C ASP A 169 11.70 -12.10 5.72
N GLN A 170 10.64 -12.77 5.25
CA GLN A 170 10.67 -13.69 4.11
C GLN A 170 10.64 -12.99 2.74
N GLY A 171 10.52 -11.66 2.71
CA GLY A 171 10.54 -10.88 1.47
C GLY A 171 9.22 -10.87 0.70
N PHE A 172 8.09 -11.20 1.33
CA PHE A 172 6.77 -10.98 0.70
C PHE A 172 6.47 -9.49 0.49
N PHE A 173 7.01 -8.64 1.36
CA PHE A 173 6.89 -7.20 1.27
C PHE A 173 8.06 -6.62 0.47
N THR A 174 7.75 -6.03 -0.68
CA THR A 174 8.71 -5.38 -1.58
C THR A 174 8.24 -3.95 -1.87
N GLY A 175 9.14 -3.11 -2.36
CA GLY A 175 8.76 -1.75 -2.72
C GLY A 175 9.95 -0.82 -2.90
N GLU A 176 9.66 0.46 -2.77
CA GLU A 176 10.50 1.54 -3.27
C GLU A 176 11.29 2.23 -2.15
N VAL A 177 12.35 2.93 -2.54
CA VAL A 177 13.20 3.71 -1.63
C VAL A 177 12.98 5.19 -1.89
N PHE A 178 12.74 5.91 -0.80
CA PHE A 178 12.61 7.36 -0.80
C PHE A 178 13.78 7.98 -0.02
N LYS A 179 14.58 8.81 -0.68
CA LYS A 179 15.71 9.51 -0.03
C LYS A 179 15.22 10.75 0.67
N LYS A 180 15.60 10.89 1.95
CA LYS A 180 15.31 12.11 2.71
C LYS A 180 16.13 13.28 2.16
N ILE A 181 15.46 14.41 1.95
CA ILE A 181 16.08 15.65 1.48
C ILE A 181 15.94 16.81 2.47
N LYS A 182 14.95 16.77 3.36
CA LYS A 182 14.76 17.71 4.47
C LYS A 182 14.19 17.01 5.69
#